data_AF-A0A4Z0YJW6-F1
#
_entry.id   AF-A0A4Z0YJW6-F1
#
_cell.length_a   1.000
_cell.length_b   1.000
_cell.length_c   1.000
_cell.angle_alpha   90.00
_cell.angle_beta   90.00
_cell.angle_gamma   90.00
#
_symmetry.space_group_name_H-M   'P 1'
#
loop_
_entity.id
_entity.type
_entity.pdbx_description
1 polymer ?
#
loop_
_entity_poly.entity_id
_entity_poly.type
_entity_poly.pdbx_seq_one_letter_code
_entity_poly.pdbx_strand_id
1 'polypeptide(L)'
;MRLIDVNTLQLKEFHDKIPPYSVLSHTWEGEEITFQEYLIATGPDAKSHSHIKQKQGFSKIIGACNRARADKLGYLWCDTNCINKSSSAELSEAINSMYAWYRDSVVCYAYLADVGGNPNSFATSRWFTRGWTLQELLAPDKVIFFDRNWGVLGDRKDLADTICNVTRIHIGALHDQNTVSQYSIAQRMSWAADRRTSRQEDTAYCLLGIFNINMPLLYGEGQRAFLRFQQEIIKVSDDQSLFAWIPDDTDLHSRSADESKYGSGYGAYNTRYMKGRISPLLRFPWSILILNLFDGP
;
A
#
# COMPACT_ATOMS: atom_id res chain seq x y z
N MET A 1 13.38 -12.90 7.78
CA MET A 1 13.32 -11.41 7.71
C MET A 1 14.70 -10.82 7.99
N ARG A 2 15.08 -9.73 7.30
CA ARG A 2 16.33 -9.00 7.53
C ARG A 2 16.05 -7.66 8.20
N LEU A 3 16.86 -7.25 9.17
CA LEU A 3 16.75 -5.99 9.91
C LEU A 3 18.08 -5.26 9.97
N ILE A 4 18.04 -3.93 9.98
CA ILE A 4 19.19 -3.06 10.24
C ILE A 4 19.38 -2.96 11.75
N ASP A 5 20.56 -3.31 12.24
CA ASP A 5 20.98 -2.96 13.60
C ASP A 5 21.27 -1.45 13.65
N VAL A 6 20.50 -0.68 14.42
CA VAL A 6 20.54 0.79 14.36
C VAL A 6 21.81 1.41 14.95
N ASN A 7 22.59 0.62 15.69
CA ASN A 7 23.84 1.05 16.32
C ASN A 7 25.04 0.81 15.40
N THR A 8 25.04 -0.31 14.68
CA THR A 8 26.15 -0.73 13.81
C THR A 8 25.89 -0.51 12.32
N LEU A 9 24.63 -0.26 11.94
CA LEU A 9 24.11 -0.19 10.57
C LEU A 9 24.29 -1.48 9.77
N GLN A 10 24.62 -2.60 10.42
CA GLN A 10 24.75 -3.89 9.74
C GLN A 10 23.38 -4.54 9.57
N LEU A 11 23.17 -5.21 8.42
CA LEU A 11 22.00 -6.06 8.22
C LEU A 11 22.18 -7.37 9.00
N LYS A 12 21.16 -7.76 9.75
CA LYS A 12 21.08 -9.04 10.48
C LYS A 12 19.85 -9.81 10.03
N GLU A 13 20.01 -11.11 9.87
CA GLU A 13 18.94 -12.02 9.46
C GLU A 13 18.33 -12.75 10.65
N PHE A 14 17.00 -12.87 10.63
CA PHE A 14 16.19 -13.50 11.67
C PHE A 14 15.15 -14.42 11.03
N HIS A 15 15.05 -15.65 11.54
CA HIS A 15 14.09 -16.65 11.04
C HIS A 15 12.88 -16.80 11.97
N ASP A 16 13.11 -17.04 13.28
CA ASP A 16 12.01 -17.28 14.24
C ASP A 16 11.88 -16.17 15.29
N LYS A 17 12.94 -15.96 16.08
CA LYS A 17 12.95 -14.99 17.19
C LYS A 17 13.28 -13.59 16.69
N ILE A 18 12.30 -12.98 16.04
CA ILE A 18 12.39 -11.60 15.55
C ILE A 18 12.38 -10.65 16.77
N PRO A 19 13.42 -9.82 16.97
CA PRO A 19 13.45 -8.84 18.06
C PRO A 19 12.47 -7.70 17.79
N PRO A 20 12.03 -6.94 18.82
CA PRO A 20 11.25 -5.72 18.60
C PRO A 20 11.97 -4.75 17.65
N TYR A 21 11.24 -4.23 16.68
CA TYR A 21 11.79 -3.42 15.59
C TYR A 21 10.82 -2.30 15.20
N SER A 22 11.38 -1.27 14.60
CA SER A 22 10.63 -0.23 13.89
C SER A 22 10.66 -0.49 12.40
N VAL A 23 9.72 0.10 11.66
CA VAL A 23 9.69 0.05 10.18
C VAL A 23 9.75 1.47 9.62
N LEU A 24 10.47 1.66 8.52
CA LEU A 24 10.45 2.91 7.75
C LEU A 24 9.50 2.78 6.57
N SER A 25 8.42 3.56 6.61
CA SER A 25 7.54 3.79 5.47
C SER A 25 7.94 5.06 4.75
N HIS A 26 8.12 5.00 3.44
CA HIS A 26 8.45 6.16 2.63
C HIS A 26 7.97 5.99 1.19
N THR A 27 7.89 7.08 0.45
CA THR A 27 7.72 7.03 -1.01
C THR A 27 9.07 7.08 -1.70
N TRP A 28 9.33 6.14 -2.61
CA TRP A 28 10.59 6.06 -3.33
C TRP A 28 10.83 7.33 -4.14
N GLU A 29 12.05 7.85 -4.08
CA GLU A 29 12.56 8.98 -4.86
C GLU A 29 13.64 8.51 -5.84
N GLY A 30 14.28 9.45 -6.55
CA GLY A 30 15.27 9.12 -7.58
C GLY A 30 16.54 8.44 -7.05
N GLU A 31 16.82 8.51 -5.75
CA GLU A 31 18.08 8.03 -5.15
C GLU A 31 17.84 7.09 -3.96
N GLU A 32 16.91 6.13 -4.09
CA GLU A 32 16.77 5.08 -3.10
C GLU A 32 18.00 4.17 -3.03
N ILE A 33 18.23 3.59 -1.85
CA ILE A 33 19.32 2.66 -1.61
C ILE A 33 18.80 1.23 -1.76
N THR A 34 19.35 0.52 -2.73
CA THR A 34 19.08 -0.91 -2.89
C THR A 34 19.79 -1.74 -1.83
N PHE A 35 19.37 -2.99 -1.63
CA PHE A 35 20.06 -3.96 -0.78
C PHE A 35 21.58 -4.06 -1.07
N GLN A 36 21.96 -4.12 -2.36
CA GLN A 36 23.37 -4.24 -2.76
C GLN A 36 24.18 -2.98 -2.43
N GLU A 37 23.62 -1.80 -2.72
CA GLU A 37 24.26 -0.53 -2.39
C GLU A 37 24.39 -0.33 -0.88
N TYR A 38 23.40 -0.79 -0.11
CA TYR A 38 23.45 -0.74 1.35
C TYR A 38 24.62 -1.58 1.88
N LEU A 39 24.75 -2.83 1.41
CA LEU A 39 25.87 -3.71 1.80
C LEU A 39 27.23 -3.09 1.48
N ILE A 40 27.37 -2.44 0.33
CA ILE A 40 28.61 -1.73 -0.05
C ILE A 40 28.84 -0.54 0.89
N ALA A 41 27.80 0.26 1.16
CA ALA A 41 27.90 1.46 1.99
C ALA A 41 28.18 1.15 3.48
N THR A 42 27.80 -0.02 3.98
CA THR A 42 28.00 -0.42 5.38
C THR A 42 29.10 -1.48 5.55
N GLY A 43 29.66 -1.99 4.46
CA GLY A 43 30.69 -3.02 4.46
C GLY A 43 32.14 -2.49 4.48
N PRO A 44 33.12 -3.40 4.32
CA PRO A 44 34.55 -3.05 4.31
C PRO A 44 34.94 -2.04 3.22
N ASP A 45 34.28 -2.10 2.06
CA ASP A 45 34.57 -1.27 0.89
C ASP A 45 33.87 0.10 0.89
N ALA A 46 33.23 0.47 2.00
CA ALA A 46 32.46 1.70 2.12
C ALA A 46 33.27 2.97 1.81
N LYS A 47 34.58 2.97 2.10
CA LYS A 47 35.47 4.11 1.83
C LYS A 47 35.60 4.39 0.33
N SER A 48 35.65 3.34 -0.48
CA SER A 48 35.77 3.44 -1.94
C SER A 48 34.45 3.85 -2.62
N HIS A 49 33.33 3.76 -1.91
CA HIS A 49 31.98 4.02 -2.43
C HIS A 49 31.24 5.09 -1.63
N SER A 50 31.96 6.13 -1.21
CA SER A 50 31.42 7.23 -0.37
C SER A 50 30.23 7.96 -1.01
N HIS A 51 30.14 7.99 -2.34
CA HIS A 51 29.01 8.56 -3.09
C HIS A 51 27.66 7.92 -2.74
N ILE A 52 27.63 6.63 -2.36
CA ILE A 52 26.38 5.96 -1.97
C ILE A 52 25.81 6.59 -0.70
N LYS A 53 26.66 6.97 0.26
CA LYS A 53 26.22 7.61 1.51
C LYS A 53 25.71 9.04 1.31
N GLN A 54 26.02 9.66 0.17
CA GLN A 54 25.56 11.01 -0.17
C GLN A 54 24.15 11.02 -0.76
N LYS A 55 23.64 9.87 -1.20
CA LYS A 55 22.29 9.72 -1.73
C LYS A 55 21.25 10.07 -0.67
N GLN A 56 20.15 10.69 -1.11
CA GLN A 56 19.04 11.05 -0.24
C GLN A 56 18.42 9.83 0.46
N GLY A 57 18.30 8.70 -0.24
CA GLY A 57 17.81 7.44 0.34
C GLY A 57 18.62 6.99 1.56
N PHE A 58 19.93 7.15 1.54
CA PHE A 58 20.79 6.77 2.67
C PHE A 58 20.53 7.68 3.88
N SER A 59 20.43 8.99 3.64
CA SER A 59 20.14 9.97 4.69
C SER A 59 18.80 9.70 5.38
N LYS A 60 17.77 9.28 4.62
CA LYS A 60 16.48 8.85 5.17
C LYS A 60 16.62 7.64 6.09
N ILE A 61 17.35 6.61 5.67
CA ILE A 61 17.59 5.41 6.50
C ILE A 61 18.33 5.78 7.80
N ILE A 62 19.33 6.66 7.74
CA ILE A 62 20.06 7.13 8.93
C ILE A 62 19.13 7.91 9.88
N GLY A 63 18.28 8.79 9.35
CA GLY A 63 17.27 9.49 10.14
C GLY A 63 16.32 8.53 10.86
N ALA A 64 15.85 7.48 10.16
CA ALA A 64 15.02 6.44 10.75
C ALA A 64 15.76 5.65 11.86
N CYS A 65 17.04 5.30 11.65
CA CYS A 65 17.86 4.67 12.68
C CYS A 65 18.05 5.58 13.91
N ASN A 66 18.24 6.89 13.69
CA ASN A 66 18.32 7.87 14.79
C ASN A 66 17.01 7.91 15.59
N ARG A 67 15.86 7.92 14.90
CA ARG A 67 14.55 7.88 15.55
C ARG A 67 14.34 6.58 16.32
N ALA A 68 14.66 5.44 15.72
CA ALA A 68 14.60 4.14 16.39
C ALA A 68 15.44 4.10 17.68
N ARG A 69 16.66 4.65 17.65
CA ARG A 69 17.49 4.79 18.86
C ARG A 69 16.83 5.66 19.93
N ALA A 70 16.24 6.79 19.55
CA ALA A 70 15.51 7.65 20.47
C ALA A 70 14.31 6.94 21.12
N ASP A 71 13.64 6.06 20.36
CA ASP A 71 12.55 5.19 20.83
C ASP A 71 13.02 3.90 21.50
N LYS A 72 14.33 3.74 21.73
CA LYS A 72 14.96 2.58 22.38
C LYS A 72 14.74 1.26 21.64
N LEU A 73 14.58 1.31 20.32
CA LEU A 73 14.50 0.15 19.44
C LEU A 73 15.86 -0.12 18.80
N GLY A 74 16.36 -1.35 18.95
CA GLY A 74 17.66 -1.77 18.42
C GLY A 74 17.66 -2.10 16.92
N TYR A 75 16.48 -2.21 16.32
CA TYR A 75 16.30 -2.70 14.96
C TYR A 75 15.33 -1.86 14.14
N LEU A 76 15.65 -1.72 12.85
CA LEU A 76 14.83 -1.04 11.85
C LEU A 76 14.67 -1.95 10.62
N TRP A 77 13.48 -2.01 10.06
CA TRP A 77 13.19 -2.62 8.77
C TRP A 77 12.88 -1.54 7.74
N CYS A 78 13.34 -1.73 6.49
CA CYS A 78 13.02 -0.86 5.37
C CYS A 78 13.03 -1.68 4.07
N ASP A 79 11.96 -1.59 3.27
CA ASP A 79 11.74 -2.48 2.12
C ASP A 79 12.83 -2.34 1.03
N THR A 80 13.43 -1.16 0.89
CA THR A 80 14.40 -0.87 -0.18
C THR A 80 15.73 -1.59 0.01
N ASN A 81 16.18 -1.74 1.26
CA ASN A 81 17.48 -2.30 1.60
C ASN A 81 17.44 -3.54 2.50
N CYS A 82 16.29 -3.91 3.07
CA CYS A 82 16.16 -5.16 3.84
C CYS A 82 15.72 -6.35 2.99
N ILE A 83 15.20 -6.11 1.78
CA ILE A 83 14.80 -7.15 0.82
C ILE A 83 15.77 -7.16 -0.37
N ASN A 84 16.32 -8.32 -0.69
CA ASN A 84 17.09 -8.51 -1.90
C ASN A 84 16.16 -8.69 -3.10
N LYS A 85 15.80 -7.57 -3.74
CA LYS A 85 14.86 -7.54 -4.87
C LYS A 85 15.39 -8.23 -6.14
N SER A 86 16.66 -8.62 -6.20
CA SER A 86 17.20 -9.44 -7.30
C SER A 86 16.93 -10.94 -7.14
N SER A 87 16.58 -11.40 -5.94
CA SER A 87 16.13 -12.76 -5.68
C SER A 87 14.60 -12.81 -5.80
N SER A 88 14.10 -13.45 -6.86
CA SER A 88 12.65 -13.59 -7.08
C SER A 88 11.97 -14.38 -5.96
N ALA A 89 12.64 -15.40 -5.42
CA ALA A 89 12.14 -16.18 -4.29
C ALA A 89 11.99 -15.30 -3.03
N GLU A 90 13.02 -14.52 -2.69
CA GLU A 90 12.97 -13.64 -1.53
C GLU A 90 11.95 -12.51 -1.72
N LEU A 91 11.88 -11.92 -2.92
CA LEU A 91 10.88 -10.89 -3.23
C LEU A 91 9.45 -11.44 -3.08
N SER A 92 9.21 -12.67 -3.52
CA SER A 92 7.91 -13.33 -3.39
C SER A 92 7.54 -13.60 -1.93
N GLU A 93 8.47 -14.13 -1.14
CA GLU A 93 8.28 -14.34 0.30
C GLU A 93 8.01 -13.02 1.01
N ALA A 94 8.80 -11.98 0.69
CA ALA A 94 8.71 -10.68 1.31
C ALA A 94 7.39 -9.98 1.04
N ILE A 95 6.88 -9.99 -0.19
CA ILE A 95 5.60 -9.34 -0.52
C ILE A 95 4.43 -10.05 0.16
N ASN A 96 4.40 -11.39 0.20
CA ASN A 96 3.34 -12.12 0.91
C ASN A 96 3.45 -11.94 2.44
N SER A 97 4.63 -11.64 2.96
CA SER A 97 4.87 -11.43 4.40
C SER A 97 4.77 -9.97 4.85
N MET A 98 4.79 -9.01 3.91
CA MET A 98 5.04 -7.59 4.21
C MET A 98 4.03 -7.01 5.18
N TYR A 99 2.75 -7.32 4.98
CA TYR A 99 1.68 -6.85 5.88
C TYR A 99 1.87 -7.35 7.31
N ALA A 100 2.28 -8.61 7.47
CA ALA A 100 2.58 -9.17 8.79
C ALA A 100 3.79 -8.45 9.43
N TRP A 101 4.84 -8.16 8.65
CA TRP A 101 5.99 -7.40 9.16
C TRP A 101 5.62 -5.97 9.57
N TYR A 102 4.73 -5.30 8.84
CA TYR A 102 4.21 -4.00 9.27
C TYR A 102 3.38 -4.13 10.56
N ARG A 103 2.47 -5.11 10.62
CA ARG A 103 1.60 -5.37 11.77
C ARG A 103 2.35 -5.72 13.05
N ASP A 104 3.40 -6.52 12.93
CA ASP A 104 4.16 -7.03 14.07
C ASP A 104 5.30 -6.08 14.48
N SER A 105 5.46 -4.94 13.78
CA SER A 105 6.39 -3.88 14.16
C SER A 105 5.91 -3.12 15.40
N VAL A 106 6.85 -2.58 16.18
CA VAL A 106 6.50 -1.75 17.36
C VAL A 106 5.96 -0.38 16.92
N VAL A 107 6.50 0.16 15.83
CA VAL A 107 6.11 1.46 15.28
C VAL A 107 6.54 1.58 13.84
N CYS A 108 5.68 2.18 13.03
CA CYS A 108 5.96 2.62 11.68
C CYS A 108 6.27 4.12 11.65
N TYR A 109 7.47 4.46 11.16
CA TYR A 109 7.84 5.84 10.88
C TYR A 109 7.48 6.16 9.43
N ALA A 110 6.42 6.93 9.22
CA ALA A 110 6.03 7.41 7.90
C ALA A 110 6.78 8.71 7.60
N TYR A 111 7.81 8.63 6.76
CA TYR A 111 8.63 9.77 6.36
C TYR A 111 8.09 10.40 5.06
N LEU A 112 7.65 11.66 5.14
CA LEU A 112 7.03 12.39 4.06
C LEU A 112 8.00 13.45 3.51
N ALA A 113 8.74 13.08 2.48
CA ALA A 113 9.81 13.91 1.90
C ALA A 113 9.31 15.22 1.24
N ASP A 114 8.03 15.26 0.86
CA ASP A 114 7.35 16.39 0.23
C ASP A 114 6.58 17.28 1.21
N VAL A 115 6.66 16.99 2.52
CA VAL A 115 6.03 17.77 3.58
C VAL A 115 7.07 18.64 4.29
N GLY A 116 6.75 19.93 4.44
CA GLY A 116 7.58 20.90 5.15
C GLY A 116 7.21 22.35 4.80
N GLY A 117 7.31 23.26 5.78
CA GLY A 117 7.11 24.70 5.60
C GLY A 117 5.66 25.17 5.35
N ASN A 118 4.74 24.28 4.99
CA ASN A 118 3.32 24.59 4.75
C ASN A 118 2.41 23.67 5.60
N PRO A 119 1.54 24.21 6.48
CA PRO A 119 0.60 23.44 7.28
C PRO A 119 -0.30 22.47 6.49
N ASN A 120 -0.63 22.80 5.24
CA ASN A 120 -1.53 22.00 4.40
C ASN A 120 -0.84 20.90 3.60
N SER A 121 0.50 20.85 3.60
CA SER A 121 1.26 19.91 2.75
C SER A 121 1.06 18.44 3.11
N PHE A 122 0.65 18.13 4.35
CA PHE A 122 0.37 16.77 4.78
C PHE A 122 -0.75 16.12 3.96
N ALA A 123 -1.90 16.79 3.87
CA ALA A 123 -3.08 16.24 3.20
C ALA A 123 -2.87 16.02 1.69
N THR A 124 -1.94 16.77 1.09
CA THR A 124 -1.60 16.67 -0.34
C THR A 124 -0.37 15.81 -0.60
N SER A 125 0.20 15.17 0.42
CA SER A 125 1.43 14.39 0.26
C SER A 125 1.22 13.21 -0.69
N ARG A 126 2.22 13.01 -1.55
CA ARG A 126 2.33 11.83 -2.42
C ARG A 126 2.32 10.50 -1.67
N TRP A 127 2.59 10.51 -0.36
CA TRP A 127 2.50 9.33 0.48
C TRP A 127 1.09 8.73 0.46
N PHE A 128 0.03 9.55 0.44
CA PHE A 128 -1.35 9.05 0.39
C PHE A 128 -1.77 8.50 -0.97
N THR A 129 -1.01 8.77 -2.03
CA THR A 129 -1.31 8.31 -3.40
C THR A 129 -0.43 7.14 -3.84
N ARG A 130 0.50 6.66 -3.00
CA ARG A 130 1.30 5.45 -3.30
C ARG A 130 0.51 4.18 -2.93
N GLY A 131 0.50 3.17 -3.80
CA GLY A 131 -0.23 1.91 -3.54
C GLY A 131 0.21 1.22 -2.25
N TRP A 132 1.52 0.97 -2.13
CA TRP A 132 2.13 0.24 -1.02
C TRP A 132 1.88 0.88 0.35
N THR A 133 1.83 2.21 0.46
CA THR A 133 1.64 2.91 1.74
C THR A 133 0.26 2.67 2.38
N LEU A 134 -0.70 2.04 1.66
CA LEU A 134 -1.99 1.69 2.25
C LEU A 134 -1.85 0.63 3.34
N GLN A 135 -1.12 -0.45 3.06
CA GLN A 135 -0.84 -1.45 4.08
C GLN A 135 0.09 -0.90 5.16
N GLU A 136 1.00 0.03 4.82
CA GLU A 136 1.90 0.67 5.78
C GLU A 136 1.15 1.59 6.76
N LEU A 137 -0.02 2.11 6.34
CA LEU A 137 -0.94 2.89 7.16
C LEU A 137 -1.82 2.01 8.08
N LEU A 138 -2.29 0.88 7.55
CA LEU A 138 -3.36 0.09 8.15
C LEU A 138 -2.85 -1.10 8.97
N ALA A 139 -1.72 -1.68 8.56
CA ALA A 139 -1.20 -2.88 9.18
C ALA A 139 -0.57 -2.64 10.56
N PRO A 140 0.26 -1.60 10.80
CA PRO A 140 0.87 -1.35 12.11
C PRO A 140 -0.09 -0.77 13.14
N ASP A 141 0.13 -1.11 14.42
CA ASP A 141 -0.69 -0.58 15.51
C ASP A 141 -0.42 0.92 15.70
N LYS A 142 0.84 1.31 15.59
CA LYS A 142 1.33 2.67 15.72
C LYS A 142 2.02 3.16 14.45
N VAL A 143 1.55 4.27 13.90
CA VAL A 143 2.20 5.00 12.79
C VAL A 143 2.42 6.44 13.23
N ILE A 144 3.67 6.91 13.14
CA ILE A 144 4.04 8.29 13.43
C ILE A 144 4.51 8.95 12.14
N PHE A 145 3.95 10.11 11.83
CA PHE A 145 4.28 10.86 10.62
C PHE A 145 5.39 11.87 10.89
N PHE A 146 6.35 11.93 9.98
CA PHE A 146 7.48 12.85 10.01
C PHE A 146 7.54 13.65 8.72
N ASP A 147 7.89 14.93 8.84
CA ASP A 147 8.21 15.78 7.69
C ASP A 147 9.61 15.49 7.13
N ARG A 148 10.00 16.21 6.07
CA ARG A 148 11.30 16.05 5.42
C ARG A 148 12.52 16.36 6.29
N ASN A 149 12.32 17.02 7.43
CA ASN A 149 13.36 17.37 8.39
C ASN A 149 13.31 16.47 9.64
N TRP A 150 12.56 15.37 9.62
CA TRP A 150 12.29 14.52 10.78
C TRP A 150 11.55 15.22 11.93
N GLY A 151 10.84 16.30 11.62
CA GLY A 151 9.88 16.93 12.54
C GLY A 151 8.62 16.07 12.68
N VAL A 152 8.15 15.86 13.91
CA VAL A 152 6.94 15.09 14.19
C VAL A 152 5.71 15.87 13.74
N LEU A 153 4.86 15.24 12.94
CA LEU A 153 3.59 15.81 12.49
C LEU A 153 2.41 15.37 13.36
N GLY A 154 2.49 14.17 13.93
CA GLY A 154 1.45 13.54 14.73
C GLY A 154 1.42 12.03 14.48
N ASP A 155 0.66 11.30 15.29
CA ASP A 155 0.38 9.90 15.01
C ASP A 155 -0.91 9.69 14.19
N ARG A 156 -1.14 8.46 13.71
CA ARG A 156 -2.31 8.11 12.90
C ARG A 156 -3.65 8.40 13.59
N LYS A 157 -3.71 8.29 14.92
CA LYS A 157 -4.94 8.57 15.69
C LYS A 157 -5.14 10.07 15.82
N ASP A 158 -4.08 10.82 16.08
CA ASP A 158 -4.11 12.30 16.14
C ASP A 158 -4.56 12.91 14.81
N LEU A 159 -4.13 12.31 13.69
CA LEU A 159 -4.37 12.81 12.35
C LEU A 159 -5.54 12.10 11.64
N ALA A 160 -6.35 11.32 12.36
CA ALA A 160 -7.36 10.43 11.79
C ALA A 160 -8.39 11.18 10.93
N ASP A 161 -8.87 12.34 11.35
CA ASP A 161 -9.84 13.13 10.58
C ASP A 161 -9.25 13.58 9.24
N THR A 162 -8.02 14.09 9.25
CA THR A 162 -7.32 14.51 8.02
C THR A 162 -7.07 13.33 7.10
N ILE A 163 -6.61 12.19 7.63
CA ILE A 163 -6.37 10.98 6.86
C ILE A 163 -7.69 10.43 6.28
N CYS A 164 -8.77 10.41 7.06
CA CYS A 164 -10.10 10.01 6.62
C CYS A 164 -10.58 10.88 5.46
N ASN A 165 -10.43 12.21 5.54
CA ASN A 165 -10.82 13.12 4.47
C ASN A 165 -10.03 12.90 3.18
N VAL A 166 -8.73 12.62 3.27
CA VAL A 166 -7.86 12.41 2.10
C VAL A 166 -8.05 11.03 1.46
N THR A 167 -8.25 9.99 2.28
CA THR A 167 -8.19 8.59 1.82
C THR A 167 -9.53 7.87 1.79
N ARG A 168 -10.56 8.45 2.41
CA ARG A 168 -11.87 7.84 2.68
C ARG A 168 -11.82 6.60 3.58
N ILE A 169 -10.68 6.36 4.24
CA ILE A 169 -10.56 5.30 5.24
C ILE A 169 -11.37 5.73 6.46
N HIS A 170 -12.32 4.89 6.86
CA HIS A 170 -13.17 5.17 8.00
C HIS A 170 -12.33 5.30 9.28
N ILE A 171 -12.68 6.27 10.14
CA ILE A 171 -11.93 6.60 11.36
C ILE A 171 -11.72 5.37 12.26
N GLY A 172 -12.69 4.45 12.32
CA GLY A 172 -12.55 3.19 13.06
C GLY A 172 -11.32 2.36 12.65
N ALA A 173 -11.07 2.24 11.33
CA ALA A 173 -9.89 1.54 10.80
C ALA A 173 -8.57 2.27 11.10
N LEU A 174 -8.61 3.60 11.25
CA LEU A 174 -7.46 4.43 11.61
C LEU A 174 -7.13 4.36 13.11
N HIS A 175 -8.13 4.11 13.96
CA HIS A 175 -7.92 3.99 15.41
C HIS A 175 -7.55 2.57 15.85
N ASP A 176 -8.08 1.55 15.18
CA ASP A 176 -7.83 0.14 15.52
C ASP A 176 -7.62 -0.69 14.25
N GLN A 177 -6.39 -1.18 14.07
CA GLN A 177 -6.01 -2.03 12.94
C GLN A 177 -6.85 -3.31 12.86
N ASN A 178 -7.37 -3.81 13.98
CA ASN A 178 -8.12 -5.07 14.03
C ASN A 178 -9.53 -4.93 13.42
N THR A 179 -9.99 -3.70 13.19
CA THR A 179 -11.28 -3.43 12.56
C THR A 179 -11.21 -3.46 11.03
N VAL A 180 -10.01 -3.42 10.43
CA VAL A 180 -9.82 -3.37 8.97
C VAL A 180 -10.58 -4.49 8.25
N SER A 181 -10.53 -5.71 8.76
CA SER A 181 -11.19 -6.88 8.16
C SER A 181 -12.73 -6.88 8.29
N GLN A 182 -13.29 -6.02 9.15
CA GLN A 182 -14.74 -5.91 9.37
C GLN A 182 -15.44 -5.06 8.30
N TYR A 183 -14.69 -4.26 7.56
CA TYR A 183 -15.21 -3.49 6.43
C TYR A 183 -15.38 -4.38 5.21
N SER A 184 -16.41 -4.07 4.43
CA SER A 184 -16.72 -4.82 3.22
C SER A 184 -15.56 -4.75 2.23
N ILE A 185 -15.51 -5.72 1.31
CA ILE A 185 -14.56 -5.75 0.20
C ILE A 185 -14.61 -4.43 -0.57
N ALA A 186 -15.82 -3.94 -0.91
CA ALA A 186 -15.99 -2.66 -1.59
C ALA A 186 -15.35 -1.49 -0.83
N GLN A 187 -15.59 -1.40 0.49
CA GLN A 187 -15.01 -0.34 1.31
C GLN A 187 -13.49 -0.42 1.32
N ARG A 188 -12.92 -1.61 1.57
CA ARG A 188 -11.46 -1.80 1.55
C ARG A 188 -10.84 -1.50 0.19
N MET A 189 -11.50 -1.89 -0.91
CA MET A 189 -11.04 -1.55 -2.25
C MET A 189 -11.09 -0.04 -2.50
N SER A 190 -12.11 0.66 -1.99
CA SER A 190 -12.28 2.11 -2.20
C SER A 190 -11.12 2.93 -1.61
N TRP A 191 -10.46 2.42 -0.57
CA TRP A 191 -9.27 3.03 0.05
C TRP A 191 -8.03 2.98 -0.84
N ALA A 192 -8.04 2.11 -1.86
CA ALA A 192 -6.97 1.98 -2.85
C ALA A 192 -7.26 2.74 -4.16
N ALA A 193 -8.47 3.26 -4.36
CA ALA A 193 -8.94 3.76 -5.65
C ALA A 193 -8.08 4.89 -6.26
N ASP A 194 -7.58 5.82 -5.43
CA ASP A 194 -6.76 6.95 -5.88
C ASP A 194 -5.24 6.68 -5.80
N ARG A 195 -4.86 5.45 -5.44
CA ARG A 195 -3.46 5.07 -5.25
C ARG A 195 -2.85 4.56 -6.55
N ARG A 196 -1.55 4.78 -6.70
CA ARG A 196 -0.76 4.46 -7.89
C ARG A 196 0.45 3.61 -7.55
N THR A 197 0.75 2.68 -8.44
CA THR A 197 1.92 1.81 -8.37
C THR A 197 2.83 2.00 -9.58
N SER A 198 4.09 1.61 -9.44
CA SER A 198 5.06 1.72 -10.54
C SER A 198 4.93 0.55 -11.52
N ARG A 199 4.72 -0.67 -11.00
CA ARG A 199 4.39 -1.86 -11.79
C ARG A 199 2.89 -2.06 -11.78
N GLN A 200 2.34 -2.55 -12.89
CA GLN A 200 0.89 -2.74 -13.02
C GLN A 200 0.37 -3.78 -12.03
N GLU A 201 1.13 -4.86 -11.84
CA GLU A 201 0.80 -5.98 -10.96
C GLU A 201 0.75 -5.57 -9.49
N ASP A 202 1.56 -4.58 -9.10
CA ASP A 202 1.58 -4.06 -7.73
C ASP A 202 0.22 -3.47 -7.31
N THR A 203 -0.65 -3.10 -8.25
CA THR A 203 -2.05 -2.68 -7.94
C THR A 203 -2.80 -3.77 -7.17
N ALA A 204 -2.48 -5.04 -7.45
CA ALA A 204 -3.00 -6.20 -6.73
C ALA A 204 -2.10 -6.54 -5.54
N TYR A 205 -0.78 -6.62 -5.76
CA TYR A 205 0.14 -7.13 -4.76
C TYR A 205 0.23 -6.28 -3.50
N CYS A 206 0.03 -4.95 -3.60
CA CYS A 206 0.00 -4.09 -2.42
C CYS A 206 -1.24 -4.24 -1.54
N LEU A 207 -2.25 -5.01 -1.99
CA LEU A 207 -3.50 -5.24 -1.28
C LEU A 207 -3.58 -6.63 -0.62
N LEU A 208 -2.66 -7.54 -0.93
CA LEU A 208 -2.72 -8.94 -0.49
C LEU A 208 -2.98 -9.07 1.01
N GLY A 209 -2.20 -8.37 1.84
CA GLY A 209 -2.35 -8.43 3.29
C GLY A 209 -3.64 -7.80 3.84
N ILE A 210 -4.14 -6.74 3.21
CA ILE A 210 -5.40 -6.08 3.59
C ILE A 210 -6.59 -7.04 3.40
N PHE A 211 -6.49 -7.89 2.38
CA PHE A 211 -7.51 -8.89 2.05
C PHE A 211 -7.20 -10.30 2.56
N ASN A 212 -6.08 -10.47 3.28
CA ASN A 212 -5.59 -11.76 3.77
C ASN A 212 -5.49 -12.82 2.66
N ILE A 213 -4.97 -12.41 1.49
CA ILE A 213 -4.75 -13.27 0.32
C ILE A 213 -3.27 -13.60 0.22
N ASN A 214 -2.95 -14.84 -0.12
CA ASN A 214 -1.63 -15.27 -0.54
C ASN A 214 -1.72 -15.81 -1.96
N MET A 215 -0.84 -15.37 -2.85
CA MET A 215 -0.83 -15.84 -4.24
C MET A 215 0.57 -15.72 -4.88
N PRO A 216 0.89 -16.54 -5.90
CA PRO A 216 2.14 -16.43 -6.63
C PRO A 216 2.29 -15.07 -7.34
N LEU A 217 3.45 -14.43 -7.18
CA LEU A 217 3.77 -13.16 -7.82
C LEU A 217 4.38 -13.39 -9.19
N LEU A 218 3.64 -13.07 -10.25
CA LEU A 218 4.06 -13.21 -11.63
C LEU A 218 4.23 -11.81 -12.26
N TYR A 219 5.40 -11.20 -12.05
CA TYR A 219 5.73 -9.95 -12.74
C TYR A 219 5.86 -10.18 -14.25
N GLY A 220 5.18 -9.36 -15.05
CA GLY A 220 5.02 -9.52 -16.49
C GLY A 220 3.60 -9.90 -16.92
N GLU A 221 2.71 -10.25 -15.99
CA GLU A 221 1.31 -10.59 -16.31
C GLU A 221 0.39 -9.36 -16.45
N GLY A 222 0.87 -8.17 -16.07
CA GLY A 222 0.13 -6.92 -16.17
C GLY A 222 -1.16 -6.93 -15.36
N GLN A 223 -2.25 -6.45 -15.96
CA GLN A 223 -3.56 -6.34 -15.30
C GLN A 223 -4.16 -7.69 -14.87
N ARG A 224 -3.68 -8.81 -15.42
CA ARG A 224 -4.12 -10.16 -15.02
C ARG A 224 -3.83 -10.47 -13.56
N ALA A 225 -2.84 -9.81 -12.95
CA ALA A 225 -2.56 -9.93 -11.53
C ALA A 225 -3.77 -9.51 -10.67
N PHE A 226 -4.45 -8.42 -11.06
CA PHE A 226 -5.63 -7.92 -10.34
C PHE A 226 -6.84 -8.84 -10.51
N LEU A 227 -7.05 -9.39 -11.72
CA LEU A 227 -8.07 -10.42 -11.94
C LEU A 227 -7.86 -11.63 -11.05
N ARG A 228 -6.63 -12.16 -11.00
CA ARG A 228 -6.30 -13.29 -10.12
C ARG A 228 -6.51 -12.96 -8.66
N PHE A 229 -6.13 -11.75 -8.23
CA PHE A 229 -6.40 -11.28 -6.88
C PHE A 229 -7.89 -11.28 -6.55
N GLN A 230 -8.75 -10.77 -7.44
CA GLN A 230 -10.21 -10.85 -7.28
C GLN A 230 -10.71 -12.30 -7.22
N GLN A 231 -10.17 -13.19 -8.06
CA GLN A 231 -10.50 -14.62 -8.02
C GLN A 231 -10.12 -15.25 -6.67
N GLU A 232 -8.96 -14.92 -6.11
CA GLU A 232 -8.57 -15.40 -4.77
C GLU A 232 -9.51 -14.88 -3.68
N ILE A 233 -9.96 -13.62 -3.77
CA ILE A 233 -10.97 -13.08 -2.84
C ILE A 233 -12.29 -13.86 -2.92
N ILE A 234 -12.79 -14.13 -4.13
CA ILE A 234 -14.06 -14.86 -4.35
C ILE A 234 -14.00 -16.28 -3.76
N LYS A 235 -12.84 -16.93 -3.78
CA LYS A 235 -12.68 -18.27 -3.19
C LYS A 235 -12.86 -18.30 -1.67
N VAL A 236 -12.60 -17.18 -0.98
CA VAL A 236 -12.54 -17.13 0.49
C VAL A 236 -13.58 -16.20 1.12
N SER A 237 -14.41 -15.55 0.31
CA SER A 237 -15.39 -14.57 0.79
C SER A 237 -16.70 -14.65 0.01
N ASP A 238 -17.82 -14.54 0.73
CA ASP A 238 -19.19 -14.46 0.19
C ASP A 238 -19.71 -13.02 0.07
N ASP A 239 -18.93 -12.03 0.51
CA ASP A 239 -19.24 -10.60 0.41
C ASP A 239 -19.42 -10.15 -1.05
N GLN A 240 -20.69 -10.04 -1.44
CA GLN A 240 -21.13 -9.63 -2.78
C GLN A 240 -20.80 -8.18 -3.11
N SER A 241 -20.38 -7.36 -2.12
CA SER A 241 -19.96 -5.98 -2.38
C SER A 241 -18.75 -5.90 -3.29
N LEU A 242 -17.99 -7.00 -3.45
CA LEU A 242 -16.98 -7.10 -4.49
C LEU A 242 -17.56 -6.60 -5.82
N PHE A 243 -18.76 -7.03 -6.21
CA PHE A 243 -19.41 -6.71 -7.50
C PHE A 243 -20.11 -5.34 -7.54
N ALA A 244 -20.11 -4.58 -6.46
CA ALA A 244 -20.80 -3.30 -6.37
C ALA A 244 -19.91 -2.18 -6.92
N TRP A 245 -19.68 -2.12 -8.23
CA TRP A 245 -19.07 -0.96 -8.89
C TRP A 245 -20.01 -0.38 -9.95
N ILE A 246 -19.91 0.93 -10.18
CA ILE A 246 -20.72 1.65 -11.17
C ILE A 246 -19.83 1.93 -12.38
N PRO A 247 -20.22 1.56 -13.61
CA PRO A 247 -19.49 1.96 -14.83
C PRO A 247 -19.42 3.49 -14.94
N ASP A 248 -18.32 4.02 -15.48
CA ASP A 248 -18.26 5.45 -15.81
C ASP A 248 -19.33 5.78 -16.87
N ASP A 249 -20.01 6.94 -16.74
CA ASP A 249 -21.09 7.36 -17.65
C ASP A 249 -20.66 7.41 -19.15
N THR A 250 -19.36 7.45 -19.43
CA THR A 250 -18.80 7.34 -20.78
C THR A 250 -19.05 5.97 -21.43
N ASP A 251 -19.20 4.90 -20.66
CA ASP A 251 -19.51 3.55 -21.15
C ASP A 251 -21.01 3.32 -21.39
N LEU A 252 -21.88 4.15 -20.81
CA LEU A 252 -23.33 4.05 -21.02
C LEU A 252 -23.74 4.70 -22.35
N HIS A 253 -23.03 5.75 -22.77
CA HIS A 253 -23.30 6.42 -24.05
C HIS A 253 -22.78 5.66 -25.28
N SER A 254 -21.82 4.74 -25.13
CA SER A 254 -21.38 3.86 -26.21
C SER A 254 -22.28 2.64 -26.41
N ARG A 255 -23.08 2.26 -25.39
CA ARG A 255 -23.96 1.09 -25.42
C ARG A 255 -25.39 1.35 -25.88
N SER A 256 -25.86 2.60 -25.85
CA SER A 256 -27.21 2.96 -26.31
C SER A 256 -27.40 2.93 -27.84
N ALA A 257 -26.36 2.63 -28.62
CA ALA A 257 -26.43 2.57 -30.08
C ALA A 257 -26.72 1.17 -30.65
N ASP A 258 -26.63 0.10 -29.85
CA ASP A 258 -26.77 -1.29 -30.34
C ASP A 258 -28.05 -2.02 -29.85
N GLU A 259 -28.81 -1.45 -28.92
CA GLU A 259 -30.03 -2.08 -28.39
C GLU A 259 -31.28 -1.93 -29.29
N SER A 260 -31.16 -1.39 -30.51
CA SER A 260 -32.31 -1.30 -31.43
C SER A 260 -32.56 -2.55 -32.28
N LYS A 261 -31.93 -3.70 -31.99
CA LYS A 261 -32.06 -4.90 -32.86
C LYS A 261 -32.53 -6.21 -32.23
N TYR A 262 -32.70 -6.33 -30.92
CA TYR A 262 -33.28 -7.54 -30.34
C TYR A 262 -34.36 -7.21 -29.31
N GLY A 263 -35.54 -7.77 -29.56
CA GLY A 263 -36.79 -7.40 -28.91
C GLY A 263 -36.89 -7.75 -27.43
N SER A 264 -37.70 -6.92 -26.77
CA SER A 264 -38.42 -7.07 -25.50
C SER A 264 -38.05 -8.24 -24.58
N GLY A 265 -37.70 -7.88 -23.34
CA GLY A 265 -38.09 -8.71 -22.21
C GLY A 265 -37.19 -8.72 -21.01
N TYR A 266 -36.76 -7.59 -20.45
CA TYR A 266 -36.50 -7.51 -19.01
C TYR A 266 -36.88 -6.11 -18.48
N GLY A 267 -37.59 -6.11 -17.37
CA GLY A 267 -38.32 -4.96 -16.85
C GLY A 267 -37.44 -3.74 -16.57
N ALA A 268 -37.97 -2.58 -16.92
CA ALA A 268 -37.49 -1.28 -16.49
C ALA A 268 -37.45 -1.23 -14.95
N TYR A 269 -36.29 -1.51 -14.36
CA TYR A 269 -36.04 -1.13 -12.98
C TYR A 269 -35.88 0.39 -12.94
N ASN A 270 -36.95 1.00 -12.46
CA ASN A 270 -37.14 2.40 -12.16
C ASN A 270 -35.90 2.97 -11.43
N THR A 271 -35.01 3.66 -12.17
CA THR A 271 -33.81 4.37 -11.66
C THR A 271 -34.14 5.59 -10.78
N ARG A 272 -35.37 5.68 -10.26
CA ARG A 272 -35.87 6.82 -9.50
C ARG A 272 -35.83 6.66 -7.98
N TYR A 273 -35.45 5.49 -7.46
CA TYR A 273 -35.43 5.22 -6.00
C TYR A 273 -34.04 5.08 -5.36
N MET A 274 -32.95 5.23 -6.11
CA MET A 274 -31.57 5.26 -5.57
C MET A 274 -30.86 6.60 -5.81
N LYS A 275 -31.60 7.72 -5.77
CA LYS A 275 -31.01 9.07 -5.81
C LYS A 275 -30.59 9.62 -4.44
N GLY A 276 -30.60 8.78 -3.40
CA GLY A 276 -30.13 9.15 -2.06
C GLY A 276 -29.16 8.11 -1.52
N ARG A 277 -27.87 8.50 -1.39
CA ARG A 277 -26.82 7.89 -0.56
C ARG A 277 -25.89 6.80 -1.11
N ILE A 278 -25.83 6.53 -2.42
CA ILE A 278 -24.72 5.73 -2.99
C ILE A 278 -24.16 6.43 -4.23
N SER A 279 -23.30 7.43 -4.00
CA SER A 279 -22.47 8.16 -4.97
C SER A 279 -21.48 8.98 -4.12
N PRO A 280 -20.14 8.88 -4.23
CA PRO A 280 -19.26 8.53 -5.36
C PRO A 280 -18.20 7.44 -5.00
N LEU A 281 -18.54 6.48 -4.13
CA LEU A 281 -17.58 5.61 -3.44
C LEU A 281 -16.83 4.58 -4.30
N LEU A 282 -17.20 4.40 -5.57
CA LEU A 282 -16.81 3.23 -6.38
C LEU A 282 -16.41 3.63 -7.81
N ARG A 283 -15.74 4.78 -7.97
CA ARG A 283 -15.04 5.09 -9.22
C ARG A 283 -13.75 4.28 -9.28
N PHE A 284 -13.80 3.13 -9.94
CA PHE A 284 -12.60 2.37 -10.27
C PHE A 284 -12.31 2.51 -11.77
N PRO A 285 -11.13 3.01 -12.18
CA PRO A 285 -10.77 3.14 -13.59
C PRO A 285 -10.54 1.79 -14.32
N TRP A 286 -10.94 0.67 -13.71
CA TRP A 286 -10.68 -0.70 -14.17
C TRP A 286 -11.97 -1.53 -14.36
N SER A 287 -13.13 -0.87 -14.41
CA SER A 287 -14.49 -1.43 -14.58
C SER A 287 -14.68 -2.36 -15.79
N ILE A 288 -13.73 -2.42 -16.72
CA ILE A 288 -13.81 -3.19 -17.96
C ILE A 288 -13.61 -4.71 -17.74
N LEU A 289 -12.98 -5.14 -16.65
CA LEU A 289 -12.42 -6.49 -16.58
C LEU A 289 -13.36 -7.62 -16.13
N ILE A 290 -14.52 -7.32 -15.53
CA ILE A 290 -15.43 -8.38 -15.01
C ILE A 290 -16.55 -8.77 -15.98
N LEU A 291 -16.87 -7.93 -16.96
CA LEU A 291 -17.86 -8.30 -17.99
C LEU A 291 -17.36 -9.47 -18.88
N ASN A 292 -16.05 -9.62 -19.07
CA ASN A 292 -15.49 -10.73 -19.84
C ASN A 292 -15.39 -12.07 -19.07
N LEU A 293 -15.79 -12.14 -17.79
CA LEU A 293 -15.86 -13.40 -17.04
C LEU A 293 -17.25 -14.06 -17.08
N PHE A 294 -18.28 -13.33 -17.51
CA PHE A 294 -19.65 -13.85 -17.66
C PHE A 294 -20.05 -14.12 -19.11
N ASP A 295 -19.29 -13.61 -20.08
CA ASP A 295 -19.43 -14.00 -21.48
C ASP A 295 -18.54 -15.23 -21.75
N GLY A 296 -19.07 -16.41 -21.40
CA GLY A 296 -18.60 -17.69 -21.97
C GLY A 296 -18.92 -17.79 -23.47
N PRO A 297 -18.31 -18.74 -24.20
CA PRO A 297 -18.34 -18.81 -25.66
C PRO A 297 -19.73 -18.88 -26.28
#